data_AF-A0A7V5ZEW9-F1
#
_entry.id   AF-A0A7V5ZEW9-F1
#
_cell.length_a   1.000
_cell.length_b   1.000
_cell.length_c   1.000
_cell.angle_alpha   90.00
_cell.angle_beta   90.00
_cell.angle_gamma   90.00
#
_symmetry.space_group_name_H-M   'P 1'
#
loop_
_entity.id
_entity.type
_entity.pdbx_description
1 polymer ?
#
loop_
_entity_poly.entity_id
_entity_poly.type
_entity_poly.pdbx_seq_one_letter_code
_entity_poly.pdbx_strand_id
1 'polypeptide(L)'
;MRKKAPTIWEVAEAAGVSISTVSNVLYGKKGYYSAETAQRVWDAVKRLGYRPNYHARSLARRRTFTMGVVVEQLLGNVSHNAYFGIVLDGILQGASDNSYQVKIVRVPPGAHERA
;
A
#
# COMPACT_ATOMS: atom_id res chain seq x y z
N MET A 1 -7.51 1.40 29.25
CA MET A 1 -7.58 0.27 28.30
C MET A 1 -7.44 0.79 26.88
N ARG A 2 -6.55 0.24 26.05
CA ARG A 2 -6.34 0.70 24.66
C ARG A 2 -7.51 0.21 23.80
N LYS A 3 -8.31 1.12 23.22
CA LYS A 3 -9.42 0.77 22.34
C LYS A 3 -8.88 -0.02 21.14
N LYS A 4 -9.38 -1.23 20.91
CA LYS A 4 -8.92 -2.10 19.82
C LYS A 4 -9.25 -1.42 18.49
N ALA A 5 -8.27 -1.39 17.56
CA ALA A 5 -8.51 -0.83 16.25
C ALA A 5 -9.59 -1.66 15.51
N PRO A 6 -10.48 -1.04 14.74
CA PRO A 6 -11.49 -1.76 13.98
C PRO A 6 -10.84 -2.73 13.00
N THR A 7 -11.54 -3.81 12.71
CA THR A 7 -11.13 -4.89 11.82
C THR A 7 -11.94 -4.86 10.53
N ILE A 8 -11.43 -5.52 9.49
CA ILE A 8 -12.16 -5.66 8.22
C ILE A 8 -13.49 -6.43 8.39
N TRP A 9 -13.60 -7.27 9.42
CA TRP A 9 -14.81 -8.01 9.77
C TRP A 9 -15.91 -7.06 10.26
N GLU A 10 -15.57 -6.15 11.17
CA GLU A 10 -16.51 -5.13 11.67
C GLU A 10 -16.95 -4.18 10.54
N VAL A 11 -16.07 -3.88 9.58
CA VAL A 11 -16.44 -3.11 8.38
C VAL A 11 -17.44 -3.89 7.51
N ALA A 12 -17.19 -5.20 7.29
CA ALA A 12 -18.04 -6.05 6.48
C ALA A 12 -19.45 -6.16 7.09
N GLU A 13 -19.53 -6.37 8.40
CA GLU A 13 -20.77 -6.40 9.17
C GLU A 13 -21.49 -5.05 9.10
N ALA A 14 -20.78 -3.95 9.38
CA ALA A 14 -21.33 -2.60 9.35
C ALA A 14 -21.84 -2.15 7.96
N ALA A 15 -21.28 -2.70 6.88
CA ALA A 15 -21.69 -2.44 5.50
C ALA A 15 -22.70 -3.47 4.96
N GLY A 16 -22.96 -4.57 5.68
CA GLY A 16 -23.87 -5.64 5.27
C GLY A 16 -23.37 -6.43 4.06
N VAL A 17 -22.06 -6.67 3.95
CA VAL A 17 -21.43 -7.38 2.81
C VAL A 17 -20.39 -8.39 3.26
N SER A 18 -19.91 -9.23 2.34
CA SER A 18 -18.81 -10.14 2.63
C SER A 18 -17.47 -9.41 2.79
N ILE A 19 -16.52 -10.01 3.51
CA ILE A 19 -15.14 -9.50 3.62
C ILE A 19 -14.47 -9.40 2.25
N SER A 20 -14.76 -10.34 1.35
CA SER A 20 -14.24 -10.34 -0.01
C SER A 20 -14.71 -9.09 -0.76
N THR A 21 -15.98 -8.72 -0.60
CA THR A 21 -16.55 -7.49 -1.15
C THR A 21 -15.87 -6.25 -0.58
N VAL A 22 -15.68 -6.16 0.75
CA VAL A 22 -14.93 -5.06 1.37
C VAL A 22 -13.52 -4.96 0.81
N SER A 23 -12.82 -6.09 0.71
CA SER A 23 -11.48 -6.15 0.10
C SER A 23 -11.50 -5.64 -1.34
N ASN A 24 -12.44 -6.10 -2.17
CA ASN A 24 -12.53 -5.67 -3.57
C ASN A 24 -12.78 -4.17 -3.69
N VAL A 25 -13.66 -3.60 -2.85
CA VAL A 25 -13.93 -2.15 -2.81
C VAL A 25 -12.68 -1.37 -2.40
N LEU A 26 -12.04 -1.76 -1.29
CA LEU A 26 -10.85 -1.08 -0.75
C LEU A 26 -9.66 -1.10 -1.71
N TYR A 27 -9.56 -2.12 -2.56
CA TYR A 27 -8.49 -2.27 -3.56
C TYR A 27 -8.94 -1.95 -4.99
N GLY A 28 -10.11 -1.34 -5.17
CA GLY A 28 -10.55 -0.82 -6.47
C GLY A 28 -10.78 -1.88 -7.56
N LYS A 29 -11.05 -3.14 -7.18
CA LYS A 29 -11.32 -4.23 -8.14
C LYS A 29 -12.70 -4.07 -8.76
N LYS A 30 -12.78 -3.24 -9.81
CA LYS A 30 -13.99 -2.99 -10.59
C LYS A 30 -14.61 -4.29 -11.12
N GLY A 31 -15.93 -4.33 -11.25
CA GLY A 31 -16.69 -5.49 -11.73
C GLY A 31 -17.13 -6.49 -10.66
N TYR A 32 -16.65 -6.36 -9.41
CA TYR A 32 -17.02 -7.24 -8.30
C TYR A 32 -18.03 -6.62 -7.31
N TYR A 33 -18.49 -5.40 -7.55
CA TYR A 33 -19.42 -4.66 -6.68
C TYR A 33 -20.14 -3.55 -7.44
N SER A 34 -21.34 -3.17 -6.97
CA SER A 34 -22.07 -1.99 -7.45
C SER A 34 -21.53 -0.69 -6.83
N ALA A 35 -21.81 0.44 -7.46
CA ALA A 35 -21.46 1.76 -6.90
C ALA A 35 -22.09 1.98 -5.51
N GLU A 36 -23.34 1.57 -5.34
CA GLU A 36 -24.04 1.59 -4.05
C GLU A 36 -23.33 0.75 -2.98
N THR A 37 -22.86 -0.45 -3.36
CA THR A 37 -22.10 -1.31 -2.44
C THR A 37 -20.76 -0.68 -2.06
N ALA A 38 -20.06 -0.07 -3.01
CA ALA A 38 -18.84 0.67 -2.72
C ALA A 38 -19.10 1.80 -1.73
N GLN A 39 -20.18 2.55 -1.91
CA GLN A 39 -20.56 3.65 -1.02
C GLN A 39 -20.80 3.16 0.42
N ARG A 40 -21.63 2.11 0.60
CA ARG A 40 -21.88 1.52 1.94
C ARG A 40 -20.59 1.08 2.64
N VAL A 41 -19.66 0.49 1.91
CA VAL A 41 -18.35 0.09 2.45
C VAL A 41 -17.54 1.32 2.85
N TRP A 42 -17.44 2.35 2.01
CA TRP A 42 -16.69 3.57 2.34
C TRP A 42 -17.28 4.32 3.54
N ASP A 43 -18.60 4.33 3.67
CA ASP A 43 -19.29 4.93 4.82
C ASP A 43 -19.03 4.15 6.10
N ALA A 44 -19.06 2.82 6.05
CA ALA A 44 -18.68 1.97 7.18
C ALA A 44 -17.21 2.17 7.59
N VAL A 45 -16.29 2.26 6.62
CA VAL A 45 -14.86 2.53 6.84
C VAL A 45 -14.65 3.87 7.54
N LYS A 46 -15.29 4.93 7.05
CA LYS A 46 -15.22 6.27 7.65
C LYS A 46 -15.81 6.29 9.05
N ARG A 47 -17.00 5.72 9.24
CA ARG A 47 -17.71 5.66 10.52
C ARG A 47 -16.91 4.92 11.60
N LEU A 48 -16.27 3.82 11.24
CA LEU A 48 -15.47 3.02 12.16
C LEU A 48 -14.04 3.57 12.33
N GLY A 49 -13.58 4.45 11.44
CA GLY A 49 -12.18 4.87 11.40
C GLY A 49 -11.23 3.74 11.01
N TYR A 50 -11.72 2.77 10.23
CA TYR A 50 -10.91 1.63 9.79
C TYR A 50 -9.81 2.08 8.84
N ARG A 51 -8.58 1.62 9.07
CA ARG A 51 -7.44 1.82 8.18
C ARG A 51 -6.84 0.45 7.81
N PRO A 52 -6.77 0.10 6.52
CA PRO A 52 -6.17 -1.16 6.10
C PRO A 52 -4.75 -1.31 6.63
N ASN A 53 -4.46 -2.45 7.28
CA ASN A 53 -3.12 -2.74 7.77
C ASN A 53 -2.33 -3.56 6.74
N TYR A 54 -1.35 -2.90 6.11
CA TYR A 54 -0.51 -3.52 5.09
C TYR A 54 0.39 -4.65 5.61
N HIS A 55 0.84 -4.56 6.86
CA HIS A 55 1.63 -5.62 7.51
C HIS A 55 0.78 -6.87 7.76
N ALA A 56 -0.44 -6.69 8.28
CA ALA A 56 -1.39 -7.79 8.47
C ALA A 56 -1.73 -8.47 7.13
N ARG A 57 -1.90 -7.67 6.06
CA ARG A 57 -2.09 -8.17 4.69
C ARG A 57 -0.90 -9.00 4.21
N SER A 58 0.31 -8.49 4.39
CA SER A 58 1.54 -9.16 3.96
C SER A 58 1.75 -10.49 4.69
N LEU A 59 1.44 -10.50 5.99
CA LEU A 59 1.48 -11.70 6.82
C LEU A 59 0.47 -12.75 6.33
N ALA A 60 -0.79 -12.36 6.14
CA ALA A 60 -1.83 -13.26 5.65
C ALA A 60 -1.53 -13.83 4.26
N ARG A 61 -0.87 -13.06 3.38
CA ARG A 61 -0.50 -13.47 2.03
C ARG A 61 0.90 -14.09 1.92
N ARG A 62 1.66 -14.19 3.02
CA ARG A 62 3.08 -14.60 3.06
C ARG A 62 3.95 -13.90 2.01
N ARG A 63 3.60 -12.66 1.65
CA ARG A 63 4.29 -11.84 0.65
C ARG A 63 4.26 -10.40 1.12
N THR A 64 5.42 -9.76 1.15
CA THR A 64 5.60 -8.40 1.71
C THR A 64 4.97 -7.30 0.85
N PHE A 65 4.67 -7.59 -0.43
CA PHE A 65 4.30 -6.60 -1.45
C PHE A 65 5.20 -5.35 -1.40
N THR A 66 6.46 -5.50 -1.02
CA THR A 66 7.38 -4.37 -0.83
C THR A 66 8.44 -4.44 -1.92
N MET A 67 8.62 -3.34 -2.65
CA MET A 67 9.72 -3.15 -3.58
C MET A 67 10.76 -2.25 -2.93
N GLY A 68 11.99 -2.75 -2.78
CA GLY A 68 13.12 -1.94 -2.35
C GLY A 68 13.78 -1.29 -3.56
N VAL A 69 13.95 0.02 -3.53
CA VAL A 69 14.70 0.77 -4.55
C VAL A 69 15.97 1.27 -3.89
N VAL A 70 17.09 0.66 -4.26
CA VAL A 70 18.40 1.03 -3.73
C VAL A 70 18.96 2.17 -4.58
N VAL A 71 19.37 3.23 -3.91
CA VAL A 71 19.91 4.43 -4.56
C VAL A 71 21.25 4.80 -3.93
N GLU A 72 22.27 4.93 -4.78
CA GLU A 72 23.65 5.17 -4.36
C GLU A 72 23.87 6.62 -3.90
N GLN A 73 23.16 7.60 -4.51
CA GLN A 73 23.34 9.01 -4.18
C GLN A 73 22.03 9.80 -4.22
N LEU A 74 21.42 10.02 -3.04
CA LEU A 74 20.18 10.79 -2.88
C LEU A 74 20.40 12.32 -2.81
N LEU A 75 21.60 12.80 -2.47
CA LEU A 75 21.78 14.18 -1.97
C LEU A 75 22.91 15.00 -2.64
N GLY A 76 23.39 14.57 -3.81
CA GLY A 76 24.37 15.37 -4.60
C GLY A 76 23.83 15.84 -5.95
N ASN A 77 23.08 14.98 -6.65
CA ASN A 77 22.77 15.16 -8.07
C ASN A 77 21.28 15.00 -8.42
N VAL A 78 20.39 14.77 -7.43
CA VAL A 78 18.94 14.67 -7.68
C VAL A 78 18.38 16.00 -8.20
N SER A 79 19.02 17.12 -7.87
CA SER A 79 18.73 18.45 -8.44
C SER A 79 19.29 18.66 -9.86
N HIS A 80 20.20 17.81 -10.35
CA HIS A 80 20.89 17.98 -11.64
C HIS A 80 20.51 16.93 -12.71
N ASN A 81 19.84 15.84 -12.33
CA ASN A 81 19.48 14.79 -13.28
C ASN A 81 17.97 14.48 -13.28
N ALA A 82 17.24 15.14 -14.19
CA ALA A 82 15.81 14.94 -14.42
C ALA A 82 15.45 13.47 -14.75
N TYR A 83 16.40 12.66 -15.23
CA TYR A 83 16.20 11.25 -15.54
C TYR A 83 15.82 10.42 -14.30
N PHE A 84 16.44 10.70 -13.15
CA PHE A 84 16.15 9.94 -11.92
C PHE A 84 14.72 10.14 -11.44
N GLY A 85 14.21 11.38 -11.51
CA GLY A 85 12.82 11.70 -11.17
C GLY A 85 11.83 10.93 -12.05
N ILE A 86 12.07 10.89 -13.36
CA ILE A 86 11.22 10.16 -14.32
C ILE A 86 11.23 8.65 -14.03
N VAL A 87 12.40 8.06 -13.80
CA VAL A 87 12.51 6.63 -13.49
C VAL A 87 11.82 6.30 -12.17
N LEU A 88 12.03 7.11 -11.13
CA LEU A 88 11.39 6.89 -9.83
C LEU A 88 9.87 7.02 -9.93
N ASP A 89 9.36 8.01 -10.66
CA ASP A 89 7.92 8.18 -10.89
C ASP A 89 7.32 6.96 -11.60
N GLY A 90 7.98 6.46 -12.65
CA GLY A 90 7.58 5.23 -13.33
C GLY A 90 7.56 4.00 -12.41
N ILE A 91 8.56 3.86 -11.53
CA ILE A 91 8.60 2.80 -10.52
C ILE A 91 7.44 2.95 -9.53
N LEU A 92 7.20 4.15 -9.01
CA LEU A 92 6.13 4.43 -8.06
C LEU A 92 4.76 4.13 -8.66
N GLN A 93 4.53 4.56 -9.90
CA GLN A 93 3.29 4.31 -10.64
C GLN A 93 3.06 2.80 -10.83
N GLY A 94 4.05 2.09 -11.40
CA GLY A 94 3.94 0.64 -11.64
C GLY A 94 3.80 -0.17 -10.35
N ALA A 95 4.46 0.24 -9.27
CA ALA A 95 4.31 -0.38 -7.95
C ALA A 95 2.91 -0.16 -7.38
N SER A 96 2.39 1.07 -7.44
CA SER A 96 1.06 1.44 -6.95
C SER A 96 -0.04 0.64 -7.66
N ASP A 97 0.02 0.55 -8.98
CA ASP A 97 -0.93 -0.21 -9.81
C ASP A 97 -0.97 -1.70 -9.43
N ASN A 98 0.14 -2.23 -8.94
CA ASN A 98 0.29 -3.63 -8.52
C ASN A 98 0.17 -3.83 -6.99
N SER A 99 -0.33 -2.82 -6.25
CA SER A 99 -0.46 -2.83 -4.80
C SER A 99 0.86 -3.01 -4.03
N TYR A 100 2.00 -2.64 -4.61
CA TYR A 100 3.30 -2.64 -3.94
C TYR A 100 3.56 -1.32 -3.22
N GLN A 101 4.15 -1.39 -2.03
CA GLN A 101 4.79 -0.24 -1.39
C GLN A 101 6.24 -0.16 -1.83
N VAL A 102 6.73 1.05 -2.10
CA VAL A 102 8.14 1.30 -2.45
C VAL A 102 8.89 1.81 -1.23
N LYS A 103 10.03 1.20 -0.93
CA LYS A 103 10.98 1.67 0.08
C LYS A 103 12.27 2.08 -0.60
N ILE A 104 12.63 3.37 -0.47
CA ILE A 104 13.92 3.85 -0.97
C ILE A 104 14.97 3.59 0.11
N VAL A 105 16.02 2.86 -0.26
CA VAL A 105 17.11 2.47 0.64
C VAL A 105 18.38 3.12 0.13
N ARG A 106 19.04 3.89 0.99
CA ARG A 106 20.38 4.42 0.72
C ARG A 106 21.41 3.37 1.10
N VAL A 107 22.36 3.10 0.20
CA VAL A 107 23.55 2.32 0.55
C VAL A 107 24.63 3.28 1.09
N PRO A 108 25.21 3.01 2.27
CA PRO A 108 26.36 3.76 2.76
C PRO A 108 27.57 3.57 1.84
N PRO A 109 28.39 4.61 1.60
CA PRO A 109 29.65 4.46 0.88
C PRO A 109 30.53 3.36 1.52
N GLY A 110 31.16 2.50 0.71
CA GLY A 110 32.06 1.44 1.17
C GLY A 110 31.40 0.09 1.52
N ALA A 111 30.09 -0.07 1.31
CA ALA A 111 29.40 -1.34 1.56
C ALA A 111 29.79 -2.49 0.58
N HIS A 112 30.52 -2.18 -0.50
CA HIS A 112 30.95 -3.15 -1.52
C HIS A 112 32.33 -3.79 -1.25
N GLU A 113 33.06 -3.36 -0.22
CA GLU A 113 34.46 -3.78 0.03
C GLU A 113 34.62 -5.01 0.94
N ARG A 114 33.55 -5.73 1.28
CA ARG A 114 33.64 -6.97 2.06
C ARG A 114 33.15 -8.16 1.24
N ALA A 115 34.06 -8.69 0.41
CA ALA A 115 34.00 -10.04 -0.14
C ALA A 115 35.36 -10.69 0.07
#